data_AF-A0AAU3XM39-F1
#
_entry.id   AF-A0AAU3XM39-F1
#
_cell.length_a   1.000
_cell.length_b   1.000
_cell.length_c   1.000
_cell.angle_alpha   90.00
_cell.angle_beta   90.00
_cell.angle_gamma   90.00
#
_symmetry.space_group_name_H-M   'P 1'
#
loop_
_entity.id
_entity.type
_entity.pdbx_description
1 polymer ?
#
loop_
_entity_poly.entity_id
_entity_poly.type
_entity_poly.pdbx_seq_one_letter_code
_entity_poly.pdbx_strand_id
1 'polypeptide(L)'
;MTFEQEWAELRAAATERTAMRLNSTPAAGGGGGGGGKDLVVNRDDLGAIGNDAYDLLGRLGKEGDIARPATFDAAIALTNGNFVSGSAVLKVHDFWQTHLRTLLDACAQISNHLDYSKAQHAKDEAKIEGDLMRTSVLSDYMK
;
A
#
# COMPACT_ATOMS: atom_id res chain seq x y z
N MET A 1 32.33 -30.94 -38.78
CA MET A 1 31.40 -30.82 -37.64
C MET A 1 29.99 -30.79 -38.20
N THR A 2 29.05 -31.48 -37.57
CA THR A 2 27.69 -31.64 -38.10
C THR A 2 26.76 -30.60 -37.48
N PHE A 3 25.74 -30.17 -38.23
CA PHE A 3 24.72 -29.23 -37.75
C PHE A 3 24.13 -29.62 -36.38
N GLU A 4 23.93 -30.92 -36.14
CA GLU A 4 23.43 -31.43 -34.87
C GLU A 4 24.35 -31.16 -33.68
N GLN A 5 25.66 -31.17 -33.89
CA GLN A 5 26.63 -30.82 -32.85
C GLN A 5 26.53 -29.33 -32.48
N GLU A 6 26.54 -28.45 -33.47
CA GLU A 6 26.42 -27.00 -33.23
C GLU A 6 25.06 -26.64 -32.62
N TRP A 7 24.00 -27.32 -33.04
CA TRP A 7 22.66 -27.14 -32.48
C TRP A 7 22.52 -27.64 -31.04
N ALA A 8 23.22 -28.72 -30.68
CA ALA A 8 23.29 -29.19 -29.31
C ALA A 8 24.05 -28.20 -28.41
N GLU A 9 25.17 -27.67 -28.88
CA GLU A 9 25.97 -26.68 -28.15
C GLU A 9 25.21 -25.37 -27.91
N LEU A 10 24.50 -24.87 -28.93
CA LEU A 10 23.69 -23.65 -28.82
C LEU A 10 22.55 -23.80 -27.80
N ARG A 11 21.90 -24.96 -27.75
CA ARG A 11 20.85 -25.25 -26.76
C ARG A 11 21.42 -25.32 -25.34
N ALA A 12 22.58 -25.94 -25.16
CA ALA A 12 23.24 -26.00 -23.85
C ALA A 12 23.60 -24.59 -23.35
N ALA A 13 24.21 -23.76 -24.21
CA ALA A 13 24.57 -22.39 -23.88
C ALA A 13 23.36 -21.49 -23.59
N ALA A 14 22.24 -21.68 -24.31
CA ALA A 14 21.00 -20.96 -24.04
C ALA A 14 20.39 -21.33 -22.68
N THR A 15 20.47 -22.60 -22.29
CA THR A 15 19.97 -23.08 -20.99
C THR A 15 20.76 -22.47 -19.84
N GLU A 16 22.09 -22.35 -19.96
CA GLU A 16 22.92 -21.65 -18.97
C GLU A 16 22.59 -20.16 -18.85
N ARG A 17 22.37 -19.47 -19.99
CA ARG A 17 22.05 -18.03 -20.00
C ARG A 17 20.66 -17.71 -19.46
N THR A 18 19.71 -18.64 -19.58
CA THR A 18 18.30 -18.46 -19.20
C THR A 18 17.98 -19.08 -17.84
N ALA A 19 18.99 -19.57 -17.11
CA ALA A 19 18.84 -20.00 -15.72
C ALA A 19 18.56 -18.78 -14.83
N MET A 20 17.31 -18.31 -14.82
CA MET A 20 16.81 -17.30 -13.90
C MET A 20 16.99 -17.83 -12.47
N ARG A 21 17.95 -17.26 -11.73
CA ARG A 21 18.03 -17.45 -10.29
C ARG A 21 16.95 -16.62 -9.62
N LEU A 22 15.78 -17.23 -9.40
CA LEU A 22 14.83 -16.71 -8.43
C LEU A 22 15.43 -16.91 -7.04
N ASN A 23 15.56 -15.82 -6.28
CA ASN A 23 15.87 -15.91 -4.85
C ASN A 23 14.78 -16.76 -4.19
N SER A 24 15.12 -17.98 -3.82
CA SER A 24 14.26 -18.87 -3.04
C SER A 24 14.82 -18.99 -1.64
N THR A 25 13.95 -18.99 -0.65
CA THR A 25 14.31 -19.37 0.72
C THR A 25 14.71 -20.86 0.72
N PRO A 26 15.63 -21.29 1.60
CA PRO A 26 16.14 -22.66 1.58
C PRO A 26 14.98 -23.66 1.70
N ALA A 27 14.89 -24.56 0.73
CA ALA A 27 13.92 -25.65 0.73
C ALA A 27 14.28 -26.65 1.84
N ALA A 28 13.63 -26.51 3.00
CA ALA A 28 13.40 -27.66 3.86
C ALA A 28 12.43 -28.59 3.11
N GLY A 29 12.80 -29.86 3.01
CA GLY A 29 12.24 -30.83 2.06
C GLY A 29 10.71 -30.93 2.01
N GLY A 30 10.24 -31.16 0.78
CA GLY A 30 8.99 -31.78 0.36
C GLY A 30 7.78 -31.79 1.29
N GLY A 31 6.70 -31.15 0.82
CA GLY A 31 5.33 -31.58 1.10
C GLY A 31 4.54 -30.64 2.02
N GLY A 32 3.66 -29.83 1.40
CA GLY A 32 2.34 -29.42 1.88
C GLY A 32 2.17 -28.98 3.35
N GLY A 33 1.91 -27.68 3.54
CA GLY A 33 1.01 -27.18 4.59
C GLY A 33 1.65 -26.69 5.89
N GLY A 34 1.40 -25.41 6.21
CA GLY A 34 1.67 -24.78 7.50
C GLY A 34 3.06 -24.12 7.59
N GLY A 35 3.23 -22.83 7.87
CA GLY A 35 2.33 -21.85 8.46
C GLY A 35 2.88 -20.45 8.27
N GLY A 36 2.88 -19.95 7.04
CA GLY A 36 2.73 -18.52 6.83
C GLY A 36 1.31 -18.19 7.27
N LYS A 37 1.13 -17.27 8.23
CA LYS A 37 -0.22 -16.79 8.58
C LYS A 37 -0.93 -16.49 7.26
N ASP A 38 -2.04 -17.17 7.03
CA ASP A 38 -2.87 -16.93 5.86
C ASP A 38 -3.27 -15.46 5.96
N LEU A 39 -2.79 -14.63 5.02
CA LEU A 39 -3.07 -13.20 4.99
C LEU A 39 -4.50 -13.02 4.46
N VAL A 40 -5.47 -13.53 5.23
CA VAL A 40 -6.89 -13.37 4.97
C VAL A 40 -7.25 -11.94 5.33
N VAL A 41 -7.67 -11.19 4.32
CA VAL A 41 -8.12 -9.80 4.47
C VAL A 41 -9.62 -9.77 4.25
N ASN A 42 -10.38 -9.39 5.28
CA ASN A 42 -11.83 -9.23 5.15
C ASN A 42 -12.19 -7.82 4.71
N ARG A 43 -13.23 -7.70 3.88
CA ARG A 43 -13.73 -6.41 3.37
C ARG A 43 -14.15 -5.46 4.49
N ASP A 44 -14.70 -5.98 5.58
CA ASP A 44 -15.12 -5.18 6.73
C ASP A 44 -13.93 -4.61 7.50
N ASP A 45 -12.85 -5.39 7.66
CA ASP A 45 -11.62 -4.93 8.29
C ASP A 45 -10.97 -3.79 7.48
N LEU A 46 -10.96 -3.91 6.15
CA LEU A 46 -10.51 -2.82 5.27
C LEU A 46 -11.41 -1.57 5.37
N GLY A 47 -12.71 -1.77 5.50
CA GLY A 47 -13.66 -0.68 5.70
C GLY A 47 -13.43 0.06 7.02
N ALA A 48 -13.17 -0.67 8.11
CA ALA A 48 -12.87 -0.10 9.42
C ALA A 48 -11.58 0.73 9.39
N ILE A 49 -10.51 0.20 8.78
CA ILE A 49 -9.23 0.93 8.65
C ILE A 49 -9.40 2.19 7.80
N GLY A 50 -10.18 2.12 6.71
CA GLY A 50 -10.48 3.28 5.88
C GLY A 50 -11.22 4.38 6.64
N ASN A 51 -12.20 4.00 7.46
CA ASN A 51 -12.94 4.93 8.32
C ASN A 51 -12.05 5.55 9.40
N ASP A 52 -11.23 4.75 10.09
CA ASP A 52 -10.30 5.25 11.10
C ASP A 52 -9.30 6.26 10.51
N ALA A 53 -8.80 5.99 9.29
CA ALA A 53 -7.93 6.92 8.57
C ALA A 53 -8.65 8.23 8.22
N TYR A 54 -9.92 8.17 7.82
CA TYR A 54 -10.74 9.35 7.54
C TYR A 54 -11.03 10.18 8.80
N ASP A 55 -11.35 9.52 9.92
CA ASP A 55 -11.57 10.19 11.19
C ASP A 55 -10.28 10.85 11.70
N LEU A 56 -9.14 10.17 11.55
CA LEU A 56 -7.83 10.70 11.91
C LEU A 56 -7.45 11.90 11.01
N LEU A 57 -7.74 11.84 9.71
CA LEU A 57 -7.54 12.96 8.78
C LEU A 57 -8.31 14.20 9.25
N GLY A 58 -9.59 14.05 9.59
CA GLY A 58 -10.44 15.15 10.05
C GLY A 58 -9.96 15.75 11.38
N ARG A 59 -9.59 14.89 12.34
CA ARG A 59 -9.09 15.32 13.64
C ARG A 59 -7.72 15.99 13.55
N LEU A 60 -6.76 15.40 12.85
CA LEU A 60 -5.43 16.00 12.64
C LEU A 60 -5.53 17.35 11.94
N GLY A 61 -6.42 17.49 10.96
CA GLY A 61 -6.61 18.75 10.22
C GLY A 61 -7.10 19.90 11.11
N LYS A 62 -7.86 19.60 12.16
CA LYS A 62 -8.30 20.59 13.16
C LYS A 62 -7.31 20.71 14.32
N GLU A 63 -7.07 19.62 15.02
CA GLU A 63 -6.35 19.60 16.31
C GLU A 63 -4.85 19.81 16.12
N GLY A 64 -4.27 19.26 15.06
CA GLY A 64 -2.85 19.40 14.76
C GLY A 64 -2.45 20.84 14.44
N ASP A 65 -3.41 21.70 14.16
CA ASP A 65 -3.16 23.04 13.63
C ASP A 65 -3.35 24.17 14.66
N ILE A 66 -3.94 23.86 15.80
CA ILE A 66 -4.33 24.84 16.84
C ILE A 66 -3.15 25.71 17.29
N ALA A 67 -1.97 25.11 17.44
CA ALA A 67 -0.79 25.79 17.98
C ALA A 67 -0.07 26.68 16.95
N ARG A 68 -0.43 26.63 15.66
CA ARG A 68 0.33 27.32 14.60
C ARG A 68 0.44 28.83 14.84
N PRO A 69 -0.64 29.59 15.05
CA PRO A 69 -0.54 31.05 15.20
C PRO A 69 0.27 31.43 16.44
N ALA A 70 -0.02 30.80 17.59
CA ALA A 70 0.67 31.10 18.84
C ALA A 70 2.17 30.75 18.79
N THR A 71 2.54 29.66 18.11
CA THR A 71 3.96 29.27 17.95
C THR A 71 4.69 30.24 17.03
N PHE A 72 4.05 30.68 15.95
CA PHE A 72 4.60 31.68 15.04
C PHE A 72 4.79 33.03 15.76
N ASP A 73 3.77 33.53 16.45
CA ASP A 73 3.83 34.78 17.20
C ASP A 73 4.92 34.75 18.28
N ALA A 74 5.05 33.63 19.00
CA ALA A 74 6.12 33.45 19.98
C ALA A 74 7.51 33.48 19.34
N ALA A 75 7.68 32.84 18.17
CA ALA A 75 8.94 32.87 17.43
C ALA A 75 9.33 34.30 17.01
N ILE A 76 8.37 35.08 16.51
CA ILE A 76 8.58 36.48 16.12
C ILE A 76 8.90 37.34 17.35
N ALA A 77 8.15 37.20 18.44
CA ALA A 77 8.37 37.95 19.67
C ALA A 77 9.78 37.69 20.25
N LEU A 78 10.21 36.43 20.29
CA LEU A 78 11.55 36.05 20.74
C LEU A 78 12.63 36.62 19.81
N THR A 79 12.41 36.58 18.50
CA THR A 79 13.34 37.14 17.51
C THR A 79 13.49 38.65 17.69
N ASN A 80 12.38 39.38 17.84
CA ASN A 80 12.38 40.83 18.09
C ASN A 80 13.00 41.18 19.45
N GLY A 81 12.94 40.26 20.42
CA GLY A 81 13.65 40.35 21.69
C GLY A 81 15.15 40.04 21.61
N ASN A 82 15.72 39.82 20.42
CA ASN A 82 17.10 39.39 20.18
C ASN A 82 17.47 38.05 20.82
N PHE A 83 16.49 37.18 21.09
CA PHE A 83 16.75 35.83 21.57
C PHE A 83 17.00 34.88 20.39
N VAL A 84 18.13 34.16 20.44
CA VAL A 84 18.49 33.13 19.44
C VAL A 84 17.41 32.04 19.31
N SER A 85 16.68 31.77 20.39
CA SER A 85 15.57 30.81 20.43
C SER A 85 14.43 31.15 19.47
N GLY A 86 14.25 32.42 19.05
CA GLY A 86 13.22 32.81 18.09
C GLY A 86 13.33 32.04 16.78
N SER A 87 14.53 31.98 16.21
CA SER A 87 14.81 31.18 14.99
C SER A 87 14.61 29.68 15.18
N ALA A 88 14.92 29.16 16.38
CA ALA A 88 14.74 27.75 16.70
C ALA A 88 13.25 27.38 16.81
N VAL A 89 12.44 28.22 17.45
CA VAL A 89 10.98 28.02 17.54
C VAL A 89 10.32 28.12 16.17
N LEU A 90 10.76 29.06 15.32
CA LEU A 90 10.26 29.14 13.94
C LEU A 90 10.56 27.86 13.15
N LYS A 91 11.77 27.31 13.31
CA LYS A 91 12.13 26.03 12.68
C LYS A 91 11.26 24.87 13.17
N VAL A 92 10.92 24.83 14.46
CA VAL A 92 9.98 23.82 15.01
C VAL A 92 8.59 23.99 14.41
N HIS A 93 8.09 25.23 14.31
CA HIS A 93 6.82 25.54 13.65
C HIS A 93 6.78 24.98 12.22
N ASP A 94 7.81 25.26 11.41
CA ASP A 94 7.85 24.84 10.01
C ASP A 94 7.94 23.32 9.84
N PHE A 95 8.73 22.65 10.69
CA PHE A 95 8.80 21.20 10.68
C PHE A 95 7.48 20.56 11.08
N TRP A 96 6.84 21.07 12.13
CA TRP A 96 5.53 20.57 12.55
C TRP A 96 4.51 20.67 11.42
N GLN A 97 4.44 21.81 10.74
CA GLN A 97 3.53 22.00 9.60
C GLN A 97 3.84 21.04 8.43
N THR A 98 5.12 20.78 8.17
CA THR A 98 5.55 19.81 7.14
C THR A 98 5.10 18.40 7.51
N HIS A 99 5.38 17.96 8.74
CA HIS A 99 5.01 16.62 9.20
C HIS A 99 3.50 16.43 9.30
N LEU A 100 2.77 17.43 9.77
CA LEU A 100 1.31 17.41 9.81
C LEU A 100 0.74 17.20 8.41
N ARG A 101 1.24 17.93 7.41
CA ARG A 101 0.79 17.75 6.02
C ARG A 101 1.10 16.36 5.48
N THR A 102 2.29 15.82 5.72
CA THR A 102 2.61 14.45 5.33
C THR A 102 1.67 13.42 5.96
N LEU A 103 1.30 13.61 7.24
CA LEU A 103 0.37 12.72 7.92
C LEU A 103 -1.06 12.84 7.36
N LEU A 104 -1.52 14.05 7.05
CA LEU A 104 -2.81 14.28 6.40
C LEU A 104 -2.86 13.62 5.03
N ASP A 105 -1.83 13.81 4.19
CA ASP A 105 -1.74 13.20 2.87
C ASP A 105 -1.77 11.66 2.95
N ALA A 106 -1.03 11.09 3.91
CA ALA A 106 -1.02 9.65 4.15
C ALA A 106 -2.40 9.12 4.59
N CYS A 107 -3.08 9.80 5.52
CA CYS A 107 -4.41 9.39 5.97
C CYS A 107 -5.42 9.45 4.82
N ALA A 108 -5.39 10.52 4.01
CA ALA A 108 -6.24 10.66 2.84
C ALA A 108 -5.95 9.58 1.78
N GLN A 109 -4.68 9.25 1.56
CA GLN A 109 -4.31 8.19 0.63
C GLN A 109 -4.82 6.81 1.09
N ILE A 110 -4.69 6.49 2.37
CA ILE A 110 -5.19 5.24 2.95
C ILE A 110 -6.70 5.14 2.82
N SER A 111 -7.44 6.18 3.26
CA SER A 111 -8.90 6.15 3.20
C SER A 111 -9.41 6.00 1.77
N ASN A 112 -8.87 6.80 0.83
CA ASN A 112 -9.27 6.75 -0.58
C ASN A 112 -8.94 5.42 -1.24
N HIS A 113 -7.76 4.85 -0.96
CA HIS A 113 -7.36 3.57 -1.54
C HIS A 113 -8.24 2.43 -1.03
N LEU A 114 -8.58 2.41 0.26
CA LEU A 114 -9.42 1.36 0.84
C LEU A 114 -10.88 1.47 0.39
N ASP A 115 -11.41 2.69 0.22
CA ASP A 115 -12.71 2.89 -0.41
C ASP A 115 -12.76 2.36 -1.83
N TYR A 116 -11.70 2.61 -2.62
CA TYR A 116 -11.55 2.07 -3.96
C TYR A 116 -11.48 0.53 -3.95
N SER A 117 -10.63 -0.07 -3.11
CA SER A 117 -10.52 -1.53 -2.99
C SER A 117 -11.87 -2.16 -2.61
N LYS A 118 -12.58 -1.58 -1.63
CA LYS A 118 -13.90 -2.04 -1.18
C LYS A 118 -14.94 -1.98 -2.31
N ALA A 119 -14.91 -0.93 -3.13
CA ALA A 119 -15.81 -0.78 -4.27
C ALA A 119 -15.46 -1.73 -5.41
N GLN A 120 -14.18 -1.97 -5.68
CA GLN A 120 -13.74 -2.89 -6.73
C GLN A 120 -14.10 -4.34 -6.39
N HIS A 121 -13.85 -4.79 -5.16
CA HIS A 121 -14.24 -6.13 -4.72
C HIS A 121 -15.75 -6.36 -4.81
N ALA A 122 -16.57 -5.35 -4.51
CA ALA A 122 -18.02 -5.46 -4.66
C ALA A 122 -18.46 -5.65 -6.12
N LYS A 123 -17.78 -5.00 -7.06
CA LYS A 123 -18.03 -5.18 -8.51
C LYS A 123 -17.59 -6.56 -8.98
N ASP A 124 -16.44 -7.03 -8.51
CA ASP A 124 -15.92 -8.34 -8.85
C ASP A 124 -16.84 -9.46 -8.33
N GLU A 125 -17.38 -9.32 -7.11
CA GLU A 125 -18.35 -10.26 -6.55
C GLU A 125 -19.63 -10.34 -7.40
N ALA A 126 -20.20 -9.19 -7.77
CA ALA A 126 -21.40 -9.16 -8.63
C ALA A 126 -21.15 -9.78 -10.02
N LYS A 127 -19.94 -9.61 -10.56
CA LYS A 127 -19.55 -10.25 -11.83
C LYS A 127 -19.44 -11.77 -11.68
N ILE A 128 -18.78 -12.25 -10.62
CA ILE A 128 -18.62 -13.68 -10.32
C ILE A 128 -20.00 -14.33 -10.14
N GLU A 129 -20.88 -13.72 -9.35
CA GLU A 129 -22.25 -14.20 -9.17
C GLU A 129 -23.00 -14.29 -10.51
N GLY A 130 -22.93 -13.23 -11.33
CA GLY A 130 -23.55 -13.22 -12.66
C GLY A 130 -23.00 -14.28 -13.62
N ASP A 131 -21.68 -14.51 -13.59
CA ASP A 131 -21.04 -15.53 -14.42
C ASP A 131 -21.37 -16.95 -13.91
N LEU A 132 -21.44 -17.17 -12.59
CA LEU A 132 -21.84 -18.45 -12.01
C LEU A 132 -23.30 -18.78 -12.37
N MET A 133 -24.20 -17.79 -12.27
CA MET A 133 -25.60 -17.95 -12.69
C MET A 133 -25.71 -18.27 -14.18
N ARG A 134 -24.89 -17.67 -15.05
CA ARG A 134 -24.83 -18.03 -16.48
C ARG A 134 -24.34 -19.46 -16.71
N THR A 135 -23.40 -19.98 -15.92
CA THR A 135 -23.00 -21.39 -16.02
C THR A 135 -24.07 -22.36 -15.53
N SER A 136 -25.04 -21.94 -14.72
CA SER A 136 -26.19 -22.79 -14.41
C SER A 136 -27.08 -23.04 -15.64
N VAL A 137 -27.02 -22.17 -16.65
CA VAL A 137 -27.70 -22.34 -17.96
C VAL A 137 -26.95 -23.32 -18.87
N LEU A 138 -25.70 -23.72 -18.54
CA LEU A 138 -25.01 -24.78 -19.30
C LEU A 138 -25.78 -26.11 -19.23
N SER A 139 -26.59 -26.36 -18.18
CA SER A 139 -27.45 -27.55 -18.14
C SER A 139 -28.51 -27.58 -19.22
N ASP A 140 -28.91 -26.41 -19.73
CA ASP A 140 -29.87 -26.31 -20.84
C ASP A 140 -29.20 -26.58 -22.19
N TYR A 141 -27.88 -26.41 -22.29
CA TYR A 141 -27.07 -26.70 -23.48
C TYR A 141 -26.42 -28.09 -23.49
N MET A 142 -26.44 -28.83 -22.37
CA MET A 142 -25.89 -30.19 -22.26
C MET A 142 -26.94 -31.32 -22.41
N LYS A 143 -28.14 -31.01 -22.91
CA LYS A 143 -29.13 -32.01 -23.37
C LYS A 143 -29.01 -32.21 -24.88
#